data_AF-A0A1I9KQJ2-F1
#
_entry.id   AF-A0A1I9KQJ2-F1
#
_cell.length_a   1.000
_cell.length_b   1.000
_cell.length_c   1.000
_cell.angle_alpha   90.00
_cell.angle_beta   90.00
_cell.angle_gamma   90.00
#
_symmetry.space_group_name_H-M   'P 1'
#
loop_
_entity.id
_entity.type
_entity.pdbx_description
1 polymer ?
#
loop_
_entity_poly.entity_id
_entity_poly.type
_entity_poly.pdbx_seq_one_letter_code
_entity_poly.pdbx_strand_id
1 'polypeptide(L)' 'MIYTFWNNLYKFPRFLIAVLVGFFLTTFQPIFKLLKNKKYKLIFIVITITIIRIIYLILKIMTE' A
#
# COMPACT_ATOMS: atom_id res chain seq x y z
N MET A 1 1.58 25.17 -29.50
CA MET A 1 2.55 24.05 -29.54
C MET A 1 3.21 23.83 -28.17
N ILE A 2 3.86 24.84 -27.57
CA ILE A 2 4.45 24.71 -26.23
C ILE A 2 3.40 24.45 -25.13
N TYR A 3 2.28 25.18 -25.13
CA TYR A 3 1.22 25.03 -24.13
C TYR A 3 0.56 23.64 -24.18
N THR A 4 0.35 23.12 -25.39
CA THR A 4 -0.18 21.76 -25.61
C THR A 4 0.79 20.68 -25.17
N PHE A 5 2.11 20.88 -25.35
CA PHE A 5 3.14 19.96 -24.87
C PHE A 5 3.12 19.85 -23.34
N TRP A 6 3.18 20.97 -22.63
CA TRP A 6 3.15 20.98 -21.17
C TRP A 6 1.84 20.39 -20.62
N ASN A 7 0.70 20.71 -21.23
CA ASN A 7 -0.59 20.13 -20.82
C ASN A 7 -0.63 18.60 -20.98
N ASN A 8 0.01 18.05 -22.00
CA ASN A 8 0.09 16.59 -22.17
C ASN A 8 1.11 15.95 -21.23
N LEU A 9 2.21 16.64 -20.92
CA LEU A 9 3.21 16.16 -19.96
C LEU A 9 2.60 15.97 -18.56
N TYR A 10 1.73 16.87 -18.09
CA TYR A 10 1.05 16.71 -16.79
C TYR A 10 0.00 15.58 -16.76
N LYS A 11 -0.55 15.19 -17.91
CA LYS A 11 -1.51 14.08 -17.99
C LYS A 11 -0.84 12.73 -17.75
N PHE A 12 0.43 12.59 -18.11
CA PHE A 12 1.15 11.32 -18.00
C PHE A 12 1.37 10.88 -16.52
N PRO A 13 1.88 11.72 -15.61
CA PRO A 13 1.94 11.40 -14.19
C PRO A 13 0.57 11.07 -13.60
N ARG A 14 -0.47 11.81 -13.99
CA ARG A 14 -1.84 11.54 -13.54
C ARG A 14 -2.33 10.17 -13.99
N PHE A 15 -2.07 9.81 -15.25
CA PHE A 15 -2.39 8.48 -15.77
C PHE A 15 -1.62 7.39 -15.03
N LEU A 16 -0.30 7.56 -14.86
CA LEU A 16 0.55 6.60 -14.19
C LEU A 16 0.10 6.36 -12.74
N ILE A 17 -0.20 7.42 -11.99
CA ILE A 17 -0.74 7.30 -10.62
C ILE A 17 -2.09 6.59 -10.63
N ALA A 18 -3.01 6.95 -11.54
CA ALA A 18 -4.32 6.32 -11.62
C ALA A 18 -4.23 4.82 -11.93
N VAL A 19 -3.35 4.43 -12.86
CA VAL A 19 -3.11 3.03 -13.22
C VAL A 19 -2.48 2.27 -12.06
N LEU A 20 -1.46 2.84 -11.41
CA LEU A 20 -0.82 2.20 -10.26
C LEU A 20 -1.82 2.01 -9.12
N VAL A 21 -2.57 3.05 -8.76
CA VAL A 21 -3.60 2.97 -7.72
C VAL A 21 -4.65 1.91 -8.08
N GLY A 22 -5.18 1.93 -9.31
CA GLY A 22 -6.15 0.93 -9.77
C GLY A 22 -5.58 -0.50 -9.75
N PHE A 23 -4.35 -0.68 -10.20
CA PHE A 23 -3.64 -1.96 -10.18
C PHE A 23 -3.46 -2.49 -8.75
N PHE A 24 -2.99 -1.66 -7.82
CA PHE A 24 -2.83 -2.09 -6.42
C PHE A 24 -4.17 -2.39 -5.75
N LEU A 25 -5.19 -1.56 -5.95
CA LEU A 25 -6.52 -1.79 -5.38
C LEU A 25 -7.15 -3.10 -5.88
N THR A 26 -7.02 -3.39 -7.17
CA THR A 26 -7.52 -4.64 -7.76
C THR A 26 -6.70 -5.85 -7.32
N THR A 27 -5.37 -5.75 -7.31
CA THR A 27 -4.47 -6.80 -6.84
C THR A 27 -4.70 -7.15 -5.37
N PHE A 28 -4.97 -6.16 -4.52
CA PHE A 28 -5.23 -6.36 -3.09
C PHE A 28 -6.70 -6.61 -2.73
N GLN A 29 -7.63 -6.58 -3.70
CA GLN A 29 -9.04 -6.87 -3.47
C GLN A 29 -9.29 -8.21 -2.74
N PRO A 30 -8.61 -9.33 -3.07
CA PRO A 30 -8.79 -10.59 -2.35
C PRO A 30 -8.35 -10.50 -0.89
N ILE A 31 -7.29 -9.73 -0.60
CA ILE A 31 -6.81 -9.48 0.78
C ILE A 31 -7.88 -8.75 1.59
N PHE A 32 -8.46 -7.68 1.02
CA PHE A 32 -9.57 -6.97 1.67
C PHE A 32 -10.81 -7.86 1.87
N LYS A 33 -11.06 -8.82 0.98
CA LYS A 33 -12.14 -9.80 1.13
C LYS A 33 -11.87 -10.76 2.29
N LEU A 34 -10.63 -11.25 2.45
CA LEU A 34 -10.24 -12.11 3.57
C LEU A 34 -10.39 -11.38 4.92
N LEU A 35 -10.08 -10.09 4.97
CA LEU A 35 -10.23 -9.25 6.17
C LEU A 35 -11.68 -9.06 6.64
N LYS A 36 -12.69 -9.32 5.80
CA LYS A 36 -14.10 -9.27 6.22
C LYS A 36 -14.49 -10.45 7.11
N ASN A 37 -13.77 -11.56 7.05
CA ASN A 37 -14.03 -12.71 7.90
C ASN A 37 -13.41 -12.48 9.29
N LYS A 38 -14.23 -12.58 10.36
CA LYS A 38 -13.80 -12.33 11.75
C LYS A 38 -12.58 -13.17 12.16
N LYS A 39 -12.46 -14.43 11.73
CA LYS A 39 -11.33 -15.30 12.07
C LYS A 39 -10.04 -14.82 11.40
N TYR A 40 -10.08 -14.57 10.08
CA TYR A 40 -8.92 -14.09 9.33
C TYR A 40 -8.52 -12.66 9.72
N LYS A 41 -9.48 -11.82 10.12
CA LYS A 41 -9.21 -10.49 10.67
C LYS A 41 -8.37 -10.55 11.95
N LEU A 42 -8.72 -11.46 12.86
CA LEU A 42 -7.97 -11.63 14.11
C LEU A 42 -6.54 -12.13 13.84
N ILE A 43 -6.39 -13.13 12.96
CA ILE A 43 -5.08 -13.62 12.52
C ILE A 43 -4.24 -12.48 11.92
N PHE A 44 -4.83 -11.66 11.05
CA PHE A 44 -4.14 -10.52 10.45
C PHE A 44 -3.68 -9.49 11.49
N ILE A 45 -4.51 -9.17 12.48
CA ILE A 45 -4.16 -8.25 13.56
C ILE A 45 -2.98 -8.79 14.37
N VAL A 46 -3.01 -10.07 14.75
CA VAL A 46 -1.92 -10.69 15.51
C VAL A 46 -0.61 -10.62 14.72
N ILE A 47 -0.62 -11.03 13.45
CA ILE A 47 0.55 -10.96 12.57
C ILE A 47 1.10 -9.53 12.48
N THR A 48 0.21 -8.54 12.30
CA THR A 48 0.59 -7.12 12.19
C THR A 48 1.25 -6.62 13.48
N ILE A 49 0.69 -6.94 14.65
CA ILE A 49 1.26 -6.57 15.96
C ILE A 49 2.63 -7.24 16.15
N THR A 50 2.77 -8.52 15.78
CA THR A 50 4.04 -9.24 15.88
C THR A 50 5.10 -8.59 15.00
N ILE A 51 4.78 -8.24 13.75
CA ILE A 51 5.71 -7.54 12.84
C ILE A 51 6.13 -6.20 13.43
N ILE A 52 5.19 -5.38 13.91
CA ILE A 52 5.49 -4.08 14.54
C ILE A 52 6.42 -4.27 15.75
N ARG A 53 6.16 -5.27 16.59
CA ARG A 53 7.00 -5.58 17.75
C ARG A 53 8.41 -6.00 17.35
N ILE A 54 8.54 -6.84 16.32
CA ILE A 54 9.85 -7.26 15.80
C ILE A 54 10.62 -6.06 15.26
N ILE A 55 9.98 -5.22 14.45
CA ILE A 55 10.60 -4.00 13.92
C ILE A 55 11.05 -3.09 15.07
N TYR A 56 10.19 -2.88 16.08
CA TYR A 56 10.54 -2.09 17.25
C TYR A 56 11.76 -2.67 17.99
N LEU A 57 11.82 -3.98 18.19
CA LEU A 57 12.96 -4.63 18.85
C LEU A 57 14.25 -4.47 18.03
N ILE A 58 14.18 -4.63 16.71
CA ILE A 58 15.33 -4.40 15.82
C ILE A 58 15.82 -2.96 15.95
N LEU A 59 14.91 -1.98 15.84
CA LEU A 59 15.24 -0.56 15.96
C LEU A 59 15.82 -0.24 17.34
N LYS A 60 15.27 -0.83 18.41
CA LYS A 60 15.79 -0.69 19.77
C LYS A 60 17.22 -1.20 19.87
N ILE A 61 17.50 -2.42 19.39
CA ILE A 61 18.84 -3.03 19.38
C ILE A 61 19.84 -2.21 18.54
N MET A 62 19.38 -1.52 17.50
CA MET A 62 20.24 -0.68 16.67
C MET A 62 20.52 0.70 17.28
N THR A 63 19.68 1.15 18.21
CA THR A 63 19.73 2.52 18.77
C THR A 63 20.32 2.55 20.18
N GLU A 64 20.07 1.51 20.98
CA GLU A 64 20.66 1.28 22.32
C GLU A 64 21.85 0.31 22.21
#